data_AF-A0A1C6R719-F1
#
_entry.id   AF-A0A1C6R719-F1
#
_cell.length_a   1.000
_cell.length_b   1.000
_cell.length_c   1.000
_cell.angle_alpha   90.00
_cell.angle_beta   90.00
_cell.angle_gamma   90.00
#
_symmetry.space_group_name_H-M   'P 1'
#
loop_
_entity.id
_entity.type
_entity.pdbx_description
1 polymer ?
#
loop_
_entity_poly.entity_id
_entity_poly.type
_entity_poly.pdbx_seq_one_letter_code
_entity_poly.pdbx_strand_id
1 'polypeptide(L)'
;MFCDQCGAALSAGAAACGRCGATVERSPIPSPRRPAAAELLPPPTTPVAPVDVDQVGDRPHGPGGATWARSTLGRNLTGTGAGLVAAWFNVPFVVLLAAIGAVFGGLAGVVSGTIAGQGVLSRLDALLTWVFPLPIKAEQLLPTAAAQVGGIVGGVLGAVHGAGRLAWMAAVWPWEALADGDPTWPWAVALGQVVTALVVGALYLVWTVATESTRLRIAGARRLSRREAAWLGPIVADVAARMGLRTLPRLLVDDRREPNASAYVRHVVINYGLLEQLDYDRDQVAGVLAHELAHWRAGDPVAMAWARGVALPLYLLYELADRLLRGSSRPLHFAVRVLLWPVLVTVRYLVVPVQARLWRQAEYRADAVAAAAGYGAGLRAALSYLRHSFDGDRSGWDRAVLATHPPNELRLERLERGEHPAPLREDHPLTRALPGWSDRSTVRKGW
;
A
#
# COMPACT_ATOMS: atom_id res chain seq x y z
N MET A 1 0.83 -24.77 -11.65
CA MET A 1 1.23 -23.36 -11.52
C MET A 1 0.05 -22.57 -10.99
N PHE A 2 0.30 -21.63 -10.08
CA PHE A 2 -0.75 -20.75 -9.54
C PHE A 2 -0.47 -19.32 -10.01
N CYS A 3 -1.52 -18.55 -10.22
CA CYS A 3 -1.40 -17.13 -10.55
C CYS A 3 -0.80 -16.37 -9.35
N ASP A 4 0.30 -15.66 -9.56
CA ASP A 4 0.99 -14.82 -8.57
C ASP A 4 0.15 -13.62 -8.09
N GLN A 5 -0.87 -13.23 -8.86
CA GLN A 5 -1.75 -12.12 -8.52
C GLN A 5 -3.02 -12.53 -7.77
N CYS A 6 -3.56 -13.74 -7.99
CA CYS A 6 -4.85 -14.14 -7.40
C CYS A 6 -4.91 -15.56 -6.85
N GLY A 7 -3.82 -16.34 -6.92
CA GLY A 7 -3.73 -17.69 -6.36
C GLY A 7 -4.54 -18.77 -7.09
N ALA A 8 -5.23 -18.45 -8.20
CA ALA A 8 -6.00 -19.43 -8.95
C ALA A 8 -5.09 -20.44 -9.66
N ALA A 9 -5.54 -21.70 -9.73
CA ALA A 9 -4.86 -22.74 -10.50
C ALA A 9 -4.86 -22.39 -11.99
N LEU A 10 -3.67 -22.40 -12.60
CA LEU A 10 -3.49 -22.11 -14.02
C LEU A 10 -3.48 -23.42 -14.81
N SER A 11 -4.21 -23.45 -15.93
CA SER A 11 -4.10 -24.53 -16.90
C SER A 11 -2.69 -24.56 -17.49
N ALA A 12 -2.18 -25.77 -17.75
CA ALA A 12 -0.85 -25.97 -18.32
C ALA A 12 -0.80 -25.43 -19.76
N GLY A 13 -0.51 -24.15 -19.92
CA GLY A 13 -0.56 -23.50 -21.22
C GLY A 13 -0.74 -21.99 -21.16
N ALA A 14 -1.44 -21.55 -20.11
CA ALA A 14 -2.10 -20.25 -20.10
C ALA A 14 -1.11 -19.08 -20.19
N ALA A 15 -1.37 -18.16 -21.12
CA ALA A 15 -0.68 -16.88 -21.24
C ALA A 15 -1.31 -15.78 -20.37
N ALA A 16 -2.49 -16.03 -19.81
CA ALA A 16 -3.17 -15.16 -18.85
C ALA A 16 -4.03 -15.99 -17.90
N CYS A 17 -4.20 -15.50 -16.68
CA CYS A 17 -5.05 -16.12 -15.68
C CYS A 17 -6.52 -15.95 -16.09
N GLY A 18 -7.23 -17.05 -16.32
CA GLY A 18 -8.66 -17.01 -16.67
C GLY A 18 -9.55 -16.37 -15.59
N ARG A 19 -9.04 -16.17 -14.36
CA ARG A 19 -9.79 -15.58 -13.25
C ARG A 19 -9.59 -14.07 -13.10
N CYS A 20 -8.36 -13.56 -13.22
CA CYS A 20 -8.06 -12.14 -12.99
C CYS A 20 -7.48 -11.42 -14.22
N GLY A 21 -7.31 -12.12 -15.35
CA GLY A 21 -6.75 -11.55 -16.58
C GLY A 21 -5.26 -11.24 -16.51
N ALA A 22 -4.58 -11.50 -15.39
CA ALA A 22 -3.15 -11.25 -15.25
C ALA A 22 -2.35 -12.13 -16.23
N THR A 23 -1.48 -11.51 -17.03
CA THR A 23 -0.59 -12.23 -17.96
C THR A 23 0.32 -13.17 -17.20
N VAL A 24 0.27 -14.44 -17.54
CA VAL A 24 1.12 -15.50 -16.99
C VAL A 24 2.38 -15.53 -17.85
N GLU A 25 3.43 -14.87 -17.35
CA GLU A 25 4.70 -14.77 -18.06
C GLU A 25 5.36 -16.16 -18.17
N ARG A 26 5.37 -16.72 -19.38
CA ARG A 26 6.14 -17.91 -19.75
C ARG A 26 7.41 -17.49 -20.48
N SER A 27 8.44 -17.13 -19.73
CA SER A 27 9.83 -17.06 -20.22
C SER A 27 10.78 -16.86 -19.04
N PRO A 28 12.06 -17.26 -19.16
CA PRO A 28 13.06 -16.94 -18.15
C PRO A 28 13.01 -15.43 -17.95
N ILE A 29 12.87 -15.01 -16.69
CA ILE A 29 12.73 -13.62 -16.27
C ILE A 29 13.60 -12.77 -17.21
N PRO A 30 13.04 -11.87 -18.02
CA PRO A 30 13.87 -11.01 -18.83
C PRO A 30 14.82 -10.34 -17.85
N SER A 31 16.12 -10.43 -18.13
CA SER A 31 17.12 -9.58 -17.50
C SER A 31 16.46 -8.22 -17.32
N PRO A 32 16.26 -7.75 -16.08
CA PRO A 32 15.67 -6.42 -15.91
C PRO A 32 16.54 -5.53 -16.77
N ARG A 33 15.93 -4.77 -17.69
CA ARG A 33 16.65 -3.66 -18.32
C ARG A 33 17.38 -3.01 -17.15
N ARG A 34 18.72 -3.09 -17.18
CA ARG A 34 19.56 -2.27 -16.32
C ARG A 34 18.88 -0.89 -16.35
N PRO A 35 18.67 -0.24 -15.19
CA PRO A 35 18.17 1.13 -15.19
C PRO A 35 18.85 1.87 -16.34
N ALA A 36 18.10 2.62 -17.15
CA ALA A 36 18.66 3.33 -18.30
C ALA A 36 19.99 3.97 -17.85
N ALA A 37 21.04 3.95 -18.66
CA ALA A 37 22.41 4.30 -18.23
C ALA A 37 22.56 5.68 -17.52
N ALA A 38 21.51 6.51 -17.51
CA ALA A 38 21.38 7.72 -16.69
C ALA A 38 21.00 7.49 -15.20
N GLU A 39 20.44 6.33 -14.83
CA GLU A 39 20.06 5.95 -13.46
C GLU A 39 21.09 5.07 -12.74
N LEU A 40 21.91 4.31 -13.50
CA LEU A 40 23.14 3.69 -13.00
C LEU A 40 24.28 4.68 -13.18
N LEU A 41 24.92 5.11 -12.10
CA LEU A 41 26.12 5.93 -12.20
C LEU A 41 27.27 5.09 -12.76
N PRO A 42 28.03 5.55 -13.77
CA PRO A 42 29.39 5.09 -13.96
C PRO A 42 30.20 5.41 -12.69
N PRO A 43 31.18 4.57 -12.31
CA PRO A 43 32.04 4.86 -11.17
C PRO A 43 32.68 6.24 -11.35
N PRO A 44 32.80 7.04 -10.28
CA PRO A 44 33.32 8.40 -10.39
C PRO A 44 34.75 8.37 -10.94
N THR A 45 34.95 9.00 -12.10
CA THR A 45 36.27 9.14 -12.76
C THR A 45 37.14 10.21 -12.11
N THR A 46 36.59 10.95 -11.15
CA THR A 46 37.27 11.98 -10.35
C THR A 46 37.04 11.69 -8.87
N PRO A 47 38.06 11.86 -8.00
CA PRO A 47 37.85 11.77 -6.56
C PRO A 47 36.73 12.74 -6.16
N VAL A 48 35.62 12.21 -5.66
CA VAL A 48 34.59 13.03 -5.03
C VAL A 48 35.26 13.69 -3.83
N ALA A 49 35.21 15.02 -3.73
CA ALA A 49 35.73 15.74 -2.58
C ALA A 49 35.20 15.08 -1.30
N PRO A 50 36.04 14.85 -0.27
CA PRO A 50 35.61 14.16 0.93
C PRO A 50 34.36 14.85 1.48
N VAL A 51 33.30 14.06 1.65
CA VAL A 51 32.10 14.52 2.33
C VAL A 51 32.54 14.90 3.73
N ASP A 52 32.46 16.20 4.03
CA ASP A 52 32.77 16.72 5.35
C ASP A 52 31.84 16.05 6.35
N VAL A 53 32.41 15.31 7.31
CA VAL A 53 31.66 14.54 8.30
C VAL A 53 30.84 15.49 9.19
N ASP A 54 31.27 16.75 9.32
CA ASP A 54 30.52 17.80 10.01
C ASP A 54 29.28 18.26 9.21
N GLN A 55 29.23 18.02 7.89
CA GLN A 55 28.03 18.23 7.07
C GLN A 55 27.03 17.07 7.13
N VAL A 56 27.41 15.91 7.68
CA VAL A 56 26.47 14.84 8.06
C VAL A 56 25.68 15.29 9.29
N GLY A 57 24.90 16.37 9.20
CA GLY A 57 24.18 16.88 10.36
C GLY A 57 23.65 18.30 10.32
N ASP A 58 24.27 19.21 9.58
CA ASP A 58 24.07 20.64 9.85
C ASP A 58 22.97 21.33 9.02
N ARG A 59 22.69 20.87 7.79
CA ARG A 59 21.56 21.38 7.00
C ARG A 59 20.76 20.24 6.37
N PRO A 60 19.47 20.08 6.72
CA PRO A 60 18.65 19.05 6.11
C PRO A 60 18.42 19.40 4.64
N HIS A 61 19.04 18.68 3.71
CA HIS A 61 18.79 18.86 2.28
C HIS A 61 17.66 17.93 1.82
N GLY A 62 16.74 18.46 1.03
CA GLY A 62 15.79 17.63 0.28
C GLY A 62 16.45 17.07 -0.98
N PRO A 63 15.80 16.11 -1.67
CA PRO A 63 16.23 15.71 -3.00
C PRO A 63 16.20 16.92 -3.97
N GLY A 64 16.94 16.86 -5.08
CA GLY A 64 17.02 17.97 -6.04
C GLY A 64 15.68 18.36 -6.66
N GLY A 65 15.53 19.61 -7.13
CA GLY A 65 14.25 20.14 -7.64
C GLY A 65 13.63 19.33 -8.80
N ALA A 66 14.43 18.75 -9.68
CA ALA A 66 13.94 17.84 -10.73
C ALA A 66 13.37 16.53 -10.17
N THR A 67 13.91 16.04 -9.05
CA THR A 67 13.36 14.87 -8.34
C THR A 67 12.05 15.22 -7.67
N TRP A 68 11.91 16.43 -7.11
CA TRP A 68 10.63 16.91 -6.58
C TRP A 68 9.54 16.90 -7.64
N ALA A 69 9.78 17.55 -8.78
CA ALA A 69 8.81 17.64 -9.87
C ALA A 69 8.40 16.25 -10.39
N ARG A 70 9.36 15.34 -10.58
CA ARG A 70 9.04 13.96 -10.99
C ARG A 70 8.25 13.19 -9.93
N SER A 71 8.58 13.39 -8.65
CA SER A 71 7.94 12.66 -7.54
C SER A 71 6.49 13.10 -7.30
N THR A 72 6.17 14.37 -7.57
CA THR A 72 4.81 14.91 -7.43
C THR A 72 3.97 14.72 -8.69
N LEU A 73 4.51 15.02 -9.88
CA LEU A 73 3.71 15.13 -11.11
C LEU A 73 3.92 14.00 -12.12
N GLY A 74 4.87 13.07 -11.92
CA GLY A 74 5.22 12.11 -12.98
C GLY A 74 5.34 10.65 -12.56
N ARG A 75 5.74 10.36 -11.33
CA ARG A 75 6.17 9.02 -10.95
C ARG A 75 5.01 8.05 -10.68
N ASN A 76 3.94 8.52 -10.05
CA ASN A 76 2.81 7.68 -9.59
C ASN A 76 1.45 8.26 -10.02
N LEU A 77 1.30 8.60 -11.30
CA LEU A 77 0.06 9.19 -11.82
C LEU A 77 -1.17 8.32 -11.55
N THR A 78 -1.04 7.00 -11.71
CA THR A 78 -2.14 6.05 -11.47
C THR A 78 -2.52 5.98 -10.00
N GLY A 79 -1.54 5.91 -9.10
CA GLY A 79 -1.78 5.88 -7.66
C GLY A 79 -2.33 7.19 -7.11
N THR A 80 -1.76 8.32 -7.54
CA THR A 80 -2.26 9.66 -7.20
C THR A 80 -3.68 9.86 -7.74
N GLY A 81 -3.95 9.46 -8.98
CA GLY A 81 -5.28 9.51 -9.57
C GLY A 81 -6.30 8.66 -8.82
N ALA A 82 -5.95 7.42 -8.45
CA ALA A 82 -6.83 6.56 -7.66
C ALA A 82 -7.11 7.16 -6.28
N GLY A 83 -6.10 7.72 -5.59
CA GLY A 83 -6.28 8.44 -4.33
C GLY A 83 -7.17 9.67 -4.47
N LEU A 84 -7.00 10.44 -5.54
CA LEU A 84 -7.82 11.62 -5.85
C LEU A 84 -9.28 11.23 -6.08
N VAL A 85 -9.54 10.28 -6.98
CA VAL A 85 -10.90 9.81 -7.26
C VAL A 85 -11.55 9.27 -6.00
N ALA A 86 -10.84 8.42 -5.25
CA ALA A 86 -11.35 7.84 -4.02
C ALA A 86 -11.69 8.89 -2.95
N ALA A 87 -10.91 9.96 -2.84
CA ALA A 87 -11.08 10.97 -1.80
C ALA A 87 -12.10 12.06 -2.17
N TRP A 88 -12.17 12.46 -3.44
CA TRP A 88 -12.92 13.65 -3.88
C TRP A 88 -14.18 13.35 -4.69
N PHE A 89 -14.34 12.13 -5.21
CA PHE A 89 -15.49 11.72 -6.04
C PHE A 89 -16.40 10.72 -5.30
N ASN A 90 -16.54 10.87 -3.97
CA ASN A 90 -17.51 10.16 -3.13
C ASN A 90 -17.43 8.62 -3.16
N VAL A 91 -16.29 8.02 -3.53
CA VAL A 91 -16.17 6.55 -3.65
C VAL A 91 -16.56 5.78 -2.37
N PRO A 92 -16.11 6.17 -1.15
CA PRO A 92 -16.57 5.52 0.08
C PRO A 92 -18.09 5.58 0.27
N PHE A 93 -18.73 6.67 -0.15
CA PHE A 93 -20.18 6.82 -0.07
C PHE A 93 -20.91 5.94 -1.09
N VAL A 94 -20.37 5.82 -2.31
CA VAL A 94 -20.87 4.87 -3.32
C VAL A 94 -20.79 3.44 -2.79
N VAL A 95 -19.66 3.05 -2.17
CA VAL A 95 -19.49 1.73 -1.53
C VAL A 95 -20.52 1.52 -0.42
N LEU A 96 -20.75 2.52 0.43
CA LEU A 96 -21.76 2.47 1.49
C LEU A 96 -23.16 2.24 0.92
N LEU A 97 -23.58 3.05 -0.06
CA LEU A 97 -24.90 2.96 -0.66
C LEU A 97 -25.09 1.65 -1.42
N ALA A 98 -24.06 1.13 -2.08
CA ALA A 98 -24.08 -0.19 -2.70
C ALA A 98 -24.40 -1.30 -1.68
N ALA A 99 -23.76 -1.29 -0.51
CA ALA A 99 -24.04 -2.30 0.52
C ALA A 99 -25.43 -2.15 1.14
N ILE A 100 -25.87 -0.91 1.40
CA ILE A 100 -27.24 -0.64 1.87
C ILE A 100 -28.25 -1.18 0.84
N GLY A 101 -28.00 -0.91 -0.44
CA GLY A 101 -28.82 -1.39 -1.55
C GLY A 101 -28.83 -2.90 -1.66
N ALA A 102 -27.69 -3.56 -1.43
CA ALA A 102 -27.60 -5.02 -1.38
C ALA A 102 -28.48 -5.61 -0.28
N VAL A 103 -28.48 -5.01 0.91
CA VAL A 103 -29.29 -5.49 2.04
C VAL A 103 -30.78 -5.32 1.75
N PHE A 104 -31.22 -4.11 1.41
CA PHE A 104 -32.66 -3.85 1.17
C PHE A 104 -33.17 -4.55 -0.08
N GLY A 105 -32.39 -4.51 -1.17
CA GLY A 105 -32.70 -5.22 -2.39
C GLY A 105 -32.75 -6.73 -2.16
N GLY A 106 -31.83 -7.28 -1.37
CA GLY A 106 -31.84 -8.69 -1.01
C GLY A 106 -33.07 -9.08 -0.20
N LEU A 107 -33.44 -8.31 0.82
CA LEU A 107 -34.65 -8.55 1.61
C LEU A 107 -35.92 -8.49 0.75
N ALA A 108 -36.06 -7.45 -0.09
CA ALA A 108 -37.18 -7.33 -1.02
C ALA A 108 -37.20 -8.47 -2.05
N GLY A 109 -36.02 -8.87 -2.51
CA GLY A 109 -35.81 -9.97 -3.43
C GLY A 109 -36.22 -11.32 -2.86
N VAL A 110 -35.89 -11.60 -1.59
CA VAL A 110 -36.33 -12.83 -0.90
C VAL A 110 -37.85 -12.89 -0.83
N VAL A 111 -38.51 -11.79 -0.44
CA VAL A 111 -39.97 -11.72 -0.36
C VAL A 111 -40.60 -11.95 -1.73
N SER A 112 -40.17 -11.19 -2.74
CA SER A 112 -40.68 -11.30 -4.11
C SER A 112 -40.42 -12.67 -4.73
N GLY A 113 -39.19 -13.19 -4.58
CA GLY A 113 -38.77 -14.49 -5.12
C GLY A 113 -39.47 -15.68 -4.46
N THR A 114 -39.79 -15.58 -3.16
CA THR A 114 -40.57 -16.61 -2.46
C THR A 114 -42.00 -16.68 -3.02
N ILE A 115 -42.62 -15.52 -3.25
CA ILE A 115 -43.97 -15.42 -3.84
C ILE A 115 -43.96 -15.91 -5.29
N ALA A 116 -42.98 -15.49 -6.09
CA ALA A 116 -42.86 -15.88 -7.49
C ALA A 116 -42.51 -17.38 -7.66
N GLY A 117 -41.67 -17.95 -6.80
CA GLY A 117 -41.27 -19.36 -6.85
C GLY A 117 -42.44 -20.33 -6.67
N GLN A 118 -43.39 -19.99 -5.79
CA GLN A 118 -44.66 -20.72 -5.65
C GLN A 118 -45.50 -20.65 -6.94
N GLY A 119 -45.55 -19.48 -7.58
CA GLY A 119 -46.23 -19.28 -8.87
C GLY A 119 -45.58 -20.01 -10.07
N VAL A 120 -44.30 -20.38 -10.00
CA VAL A 120 -43.61 -21.14 -11.05
C VAL A 120 -43.93 -22.63 -10.94
N LEU A 121 -44.00 -23.19 -9.73
CA LEU A 121 -44.44 -24.58 -9.55
C LEU A 121 -45.87 -24.81 -10.00
N SER A 122 -46.78 -23.88 -9.73
CA SER A 122 -48.18 -24.02 -10.17
C SER A 122 -48.31 -24.04 -11.70
N ARG A 123 -47.45 -23.30 -12.42
CA ARG A 123 -47.38 -23.36 -13.90
C ARG A 123 -46.72 -24.63 -14.41
N LEU A 124 -45.69 -25.13 -13.74
CA LEU A 124 -45.05 -26.41 -14.05
C LEU A 124 -46.00 -27.58 -13.78
N ASP A 125 -46.78 -27.55 -12.71
CA ASP A 125 -47.82 -28.54 -12.42
C ASP A 125 -48.91 -28.51 -13.49
N ALA A 126 -49.36 -27.33 -13.92
CA ALA A 126 -50.32 -27.22 -15.01
C ALA A 126 -49.78 -27.83 -16.33
N LEU A 127 -48.50 -27.59 -16.64
CA LEU A 127 -47.86 -28.10 -17.84
C LEU A 127 -47.59 -29.61 -17.75
N LEU A 128 -47.09 -30.09 -16.60
CA LEU A 128 -46.84 -31.52 -16.36
C LEU A 128 -48.14 -32.30 -16.39
N THR A 129 -49.21 -31.82 -15.73
CA THR A 129 -50.53 -32.47 -15.78
C THR A 129 -51.09 -32.51 -17.21
N TRP A 130 -50.77 -31.51 -18.04
CA TRP A 130 -51.17 -31.47 -19.46
C TRP A 130 -50.36 -32.44 -20.34
N VAL A 131 -49.05 -32.59 -20.13
CA VAL A 131 -48.19 -33.49 -20.93
C VAL A 131 -48.21 -34.93 -20.42
N PHE A 132 -48.21 -35.13 -19.11
CA PHE A 132 -48.19 -36.42 -18.41
C PHE A 132 -49.11 -36.36 -17.18
N PRO A 133 -50.31 -36.94 -17.24
CA PRO A 133 -51.24 -36.95 -16.10
C PRO A 133 -50.69 -37.84 -14.97
N LEU A 134 -49.83 -37.26 -14.14
CA LEU A 134 -49.25 -37.91 -12.96
C LEU A 134 -50.20 -37.75 -11.77
N PRO A 135 -50.36 -38.78 -10.92
CA PRO A 135 -51.22 -38.73 -9.73
C PRO A 135 -50.63 -37.92 -8.57
N ILE A 136 -49.38 -37.46 -8.68
CA ILE A 136 -48.66 -36.71 -7.64
C ILE A 136 -48.23 -35.38 -8.24
N LYS A 137 -48.59 -34.29 -7.58
CA LYS A 137 -48.21 -32.94 -8.01
C LYS A 137 -46.79 -32.60 -7.57
N ALA A 138 -46.05 -31.80 -8.34
CA ALA A 138 -44.71 -31.35 -7.98
C ALA A 138 -44.70 -30.57 -6.66
N GLU A 139 -45.78 -29.83 -6.36
CA GLU A 139 -45.98 -29.15 -5.07
C GLU A 139 -46.03 -30.12 -3.87
N GLN A 140 -46.38 -31.39 -4.07
CA GLN A 140 -46.45 -32.41 -3.01
C GLN A 140 -45.11 -33.14 -2.78
N LEU A 141 -44.26 -33.19 -3.81
CA LEU A 141 -42.94 -33.85 -3.72
C LEU A 141 -41.89 -32.92 -3.10
N LEU A 142 -42.00 -31.62 -3.31
CA LEU A 142 -41.04 -30.61 -2.86
C LEU A 142 -41.73 -29.32 -2.38
N PRO A 143 -42.58 -29.39 -1.34
CA PRO A 143 -43.50 -28.31 -0.95
C PRO A 143 -42.83 -27.00 -0.56
N THR A 144 -41.61 -27.07 -0.04
CA THR A 144 -40.82 -25.89 0.39
C THR A 144 -39.72 -25.52 -0.59
N ALA A 145 -39.33 -26.43 -1.50
CA ALA A 145 -38.12 -26.24 -2.30
C ALA A 145 -38.24 -25.07 -3.26
N ALA A 146 -39.39 -24.83 -3.89
CA ALA A 146 -39.52 -23.68 -4.79
C ALA A 146 -39.66 -22.34 -4.10
N ALA A 147 -40.26 -22.28 -2.89
CA ALA A 147 -40.21 -21.08 -2.07
C ALA A 147 -38.77 -20.80 -1.59
N GLN A 148 -38.02 -21.83 -1.19
CA GLN A 148 -36.64 -21.69 -0.76
C GLN A 148 -35.72 -21.28 -1.93
N VAL A 149 -35.80 -21.98 -3.05
CA VAL A 149 -35.02 -21.67 -4.26
C VAL A 149 -35.42 -20.30 -4.81
N GLY A 150 -36.71 -20.01 -4.90
CA GLY A 150 -37.23 -18.70 -5.32
C GLY A 150 -36.77 -17.57 -4.41
N GLY A 151 -36.83 -17.77 -3.08
CA GLY A 151 -36.34 -16.82 -2.09
C GLY A 151 -34.83 -16.59 -2.18
N ILE A 152 -34.03 -17.64 -2.36
CA ILE A 152 -32.57 -17.53 -2.52
C ILE A 152 -32.24 -16.79 -3.82
N VAL A 153 -32.81 -17.22 -4.95
CA VAL A 153 -32.56 -16.60 -6.26
C VAL A 153 -33.02 -15.15 -6.27
N GLY A 154 -34.24 -14.90 -5.77
CA GLY A 154 -34.79 -13.56 -5.64
C GLY A 154 -33.93 -12.68 -4.73
N GLY A 155 -33.45 -13.21 -3.60
CA GLY A 155 -32.56 -12.51 -2.68
C GLY A 155 -31.23 -12.11 -3.34
N VAL A 156 -30.59 -13.01 -4.09
CA VAL A 156 -29.35 -12.71 -4.80
C VAL A 156 -29.58 -11.64 -5.87
N LEU A 157 -30.59 -11.82 -6.72
CA LEU A 157 -30.91 -10.88 -7.80
C LEU A 157 -31.30 -9.50 -7.25
N GLY A 158 -32.12 -9.50 -6.20
CA GLY A 158 -32.53 -8.30 -5.49
C GLY A 158 -31.34 -7.57 -4.87
N ALA A 159 -30.41 -8.30 -4.24
CA ALA A 159 -29.20 -7.71 -3.67
C ALA A 159 -28.31 -7.07 -4.75
N VAL A 160 -28.07 -7.77 -5.86
CA VAL A 160 -27.28 -7.22 -6.98
C VAL A 160 -27.95 -5.97 -7.58
N HIS A 161 -29.27 -6.04 -7.82
CA HIS A 161 -30.02 -4.92 -8.37
C HIS A 161 -30.05 -3.72 -7.43
N GLY A 162 -30.36 -3.93 -6.15
CA GLY A 162 -30.40 -2.89 -5.13
C GLY A 162 -29.02 -2.24 -4.95
N ALA A 163 -27.96 -3.05 -4.91
CA ALA A 163 -26.59 -2.55 -4.85
C ALA A 163 -26.25 -1.67 -6.06
N GLY A 164 -26.52 -2.16 -7.27
CA GLY A 164 -26.28 -1.42 -8.51
C GLY A 164 -27.07 -0.10 -8.56
N ARG A 165 -28.35 -0.12 -8.16
CA ARG A 165 -29.21 1.06 -8.21
C ARG A 165 -28.75 2.13 -7.22
N LEU A 166 -28.48 1.78 -5.96
CA LEU A 166 -28.03 2.78 -4.99
C LEU A 166 -26.59 3.24 -5.25
N ALA A 167 -25.71 2.36 -5.76
CA ALA A 167 -24.39 2.77 -6.23
C ALA A 167 -24.48 3.78 -7.37
N TRP A 168 -25.33 3.52 -8.37
CA TRP A 168 -25.60 4.44 -9.48
C TRP A 168 -26.14 5.78 -8.97
N MET A 169 -27.14 5.74 -8.09
CA MET A 169 -27.69 6.96 -7.50
C MET A 169 -26.63 7.75 -6.72
N ALA A 170 -25.76 7.10 -5.95
CA ALA A 170 -24.67 7.78 -5.26
C ALA A 170 -23.64 8.40 -6.23
N ALA A 171 -23.35 7.69 -7.33
CA ALA A 171 -22.26 8.03 -8.24
C ALA A 171 -22.66 9.01 -9.34
N VAL A 172 -23.92 8.98 -9.80
CA VAL A 172 -24.37 9.67 -11.02
C VAL A 172 -25.43 10.72 -10.76
N TRP A 173 -26.41 10.45 -9.89
CA TRP A 173 -27.51 11.38 -9.65
C TRP A 173 -27.06 12.80 -9.20
N PRO A 174 -26.02 12.97 -8.36
CA PRO A 174 -25.52 14.32 -8.04
C PRO A 174 -25.04 15.09 -9.28
N TRP A 175 -24.49 14.41 -10.28
CA TRP A 175 -24.01 15.02 -11.51
C TRP A 175 -25.15 15.33 -12.47
N GLU A 176 -26.16 14.45 -12.57
CA GLU A 176 -27.40 14.71 -13.31
C GLU A 176 -28.11 15.94 -12.73
N ALA A 177 -28.25 16.01 -11.40
CA ALA A 177 -28.88 17.15 -10.73
C ALA A 177 -28.12 18.48 -10.96
N LEU A 178 -26.79 18.44 -11.09
CA LEU A 178 -26.00 19.60 -11.49
C LEU A 178 -26.26 19.99 -12.95
N ALA A 179 -26.32 19.00 -13.85
CA ALA A 179 -26.56 19.20 -15.27
C ALA A 179 -27.97 19.76 -15.56
N ASP A 180 -28.97 19.33 -14.78
CA ASP A 180 -30.35 19.82 -14.86
C ASP A 180 -30.45 21.32 -14.49
N GLY A 181 -29.58 21.79 -13.60
CA GLY A 181 -29.45 23.23 -13.29
C GLY A 181 -28.71 24.00 -14.39
N ASP A 182 -27.53 23.50 -14.78
CA ASP A 182 -26.73 24.03 -15.89
C ASP A 182 -25.80 22.92 -16.45
N PRO A 183 -25.82 22.67 -17.77
CA PRO A 183 -24.99 21.63 -18.40
C PRO A 183 -23.47 21.77 -18.16
N THR A 184 -22.98 22.96 -17.80
CA THR A 184 -21.57 23.24 -17.53
C THR A 184 -21.14 22.93 -16.09
N TRP A 185 -22.08 22.87 -15.14
CA TRP A 185 -21.77 22.69 -13.72
C TRP A 185 -21.07 21.37 -13.38
N PRO A 186 -21.43 20.20 -13.94
CA PRO A 186 -20.70 18.96 -13.68
C PRO A 186 -19.20 19.09 -13.97
N TRP A 187 -18.86 19.74 -15.09
CA TRP A 187 -17.48 19.97 -15.50
C TRP A 187 -16.75 20.96 -14.60
N ALA A 188 -17.42 22.06 -14.26
CA ALA A 188 -16.86 23.06 -13.34
C ALA A 188 -16.59 22.47 -11.95
N VAL A 189 -17.51 21.66 -11.41
CA VAL A 189 -17.35 20.98 -10.12
C VAL A 189 -16.25 19.93 -10.19
N ALA A 190 -16.21 19.09 -11.22
CA ALA A 190 -15.17 18.07 -11.37
C ALA A 190 -13.77 18.71 -11.49
N LEU A 191 -13.64 19.79 -12.28
CA LEU A 191 -12.40 20.55 -12.38
C LEU A 191 -12.03 21.19 -11.03
N GLY A 192 -13.00 21.79 -10.35
CA GLY A 192 -12.83 22.37 -9.01
C GLY A 192 -12.33 21.36 -7.98
N GLN A 193 -12.88 20.14 -7.97
CA GLN A 193 -12.44 19.04 -7.12
C GLN A 193 -10.99 18.61 -7.43
N VAL A 194 -10.63 18.46 -8.71
CA VAL A 194 -9.26 18.12 -9.11
C VAL A 194 -8.28 19.21 -8.69
N VAL A 195 -8.59 20.48 -8.99
CA VAL A 195 -7.73 21.61 -8.60
C VAL A 195 -7.60 21.67 -7.08
N THR A 196 -8.70 21.51 -6.34
CA THR A 196 -8.68 21.50 -4.87
C THR A 196 -7.80 20.37 -4.33
N ALA A 197 -7.93 19.16 -4.87
CA ALA A 197 -7.10 18.01 -4.49
C ALA A 197 -5.60 18.26 -4.70
N LEU A 198 -5.23 18.87 -5.83
CA LEU A 198 -3.83 19.21 -6.15
C LEU A 198 -3.29 20.33 -5.25
N VAL A 199 -4.09 21.37 -5.00
CA VAL A 199 -3.72 22.48 -4.10
C VAL A 199 -3.54 21.97 -2.67
N VAL A 200 -4.49 21.18 -2.15
CA VAL A 200 -4.40 20.53 -0.84
C VAL A 200 -3.19 19.59 -0.78
N GLY A 201 -2.93 18.84 -1.86
CA GLY A 201 -1.73 18.02 -2.00
C GLY A 201 -0.43 18.81 -1.88
N ALA A 202 -0.33 19.95 -2.56
CA ALA A 202 0.82 20.83 -2.50
C ALA A 202 1.00 21.45 -1.11
N LEU A 203 -0.08 21.96 -0.51
CA LEU A 203 -0.08 22.53 0.84
C LEU A 203 0.32 21.50 1.88
N TYR A 204 -0.20 20.27 1.80
CA TYR A 204 0.16 19.18 2.70
C TYR A 204 1.63 18.78 2.56
N LEU A 205 2.17 18.75 1.33
CA LEU A 205 3.58 18.47 1.10
C LEU A 205 4.47 19.58 1.68
N VAL A 206 4.13 20.84 1.46
CA VAL A 206 4.83 21.99 2.06
C VAL A 206 4.80 21.91 3.58
N TRP A 207 3.63 21.67 4.16
CA TRP A 207 3.46 21.49 5.60
C TRP A 207 4.29 20.31 6.12
N THR A 208 4.28 19.17 5.42
CA THR A 208 5.05 17.97 5.77
C THR A 208 6.53 18.30 5.88
N VAL A 209 7.07 19.01 4.89
CA VAL A 209 8.49 19.36 4.83
C VAL A 209 8.87 20.45 5.83
N ALA A 210 8.01 21.46 6.00
CA ALA A 210 8.22 22.54 6.96
C ALA A 210 8.22 22.03 8.40
N THR A 211 7.36 21.06 8.72
CA THR A 211 7.20 20.51 10.07
C THR A 211 8.02 19.24 10.33
N GLU A 212 8.73 18.71 9.33
CA GLU A 212 9.40 17.40 9.40
C GLU A 212 10.33 17.29 10.61
N SER A 213 11.25 18.25 10.81
CA SER A 213 12.18 18.22 11.94
C SER A 213 11.44 18.25 13.29
N THR A 214 10.35 19.00 13.41
CA THR A 214 9.59 19.11 14.66
C THR A 214 8.84 17.81 14.92
N ARG A 215 8.17 17.25 13.90
CA ARG A 215 7.45 15.98 14.00
C ARG A 215 8.38 14.83 14.37
N LEU A 216 9.58 14.77 13.78
CA LEU A 216 10.58 13.76 14.12
C LEU A 216 11.05 13.87 15.57
N ARG A 217 11.30 15.10 16.08
CA ARG A 217 11.67 15.31 17.49
C ARG A 217 10.54 14.94 18.46
N ILE A 218 9.29 15.32 18.15
CA ILE A 218 8.11 14.93 18.93
C ILE A 218 7.96 13.40 18.94
N ALA A 219 8.25 12.75 17.82
CA ALA A 219 8.25 11.30 17.72
C ALA A 219 9.43 10.65 18.47
N GLY A 220 10.34 11.40 19.09
CA GLY A 220 11.45 10.86 19.87
C GLY A 220 12.76 10.70 19.09
N ALA A 221 12.80 11.05 17.80
CA ALA A 221 14.06 11.07 17.06
C ALA A 221 14.96 12.20 17.57
N ARG A 222 16.21 11.86 17.86
CA ARG A 222 17.22 12.77 18.39
C ARG A 222 18.43 12.87 17.46
N ARG A 223 19.25 13.89 17.71
CA ARG A 223 20.58 13.99 17.08
C ARG A 223 21.47 12.83 17.54
N LEU A 224 22.44 12.49 16.70
CA LEU A 224 23.51 11.56 17.06
C LEU A 224 24.32 12.13 18.24
N SER A 225 24.70 11.26 19.16
CA SER A 225 25.75 11.51 20.15
C SER A 225 27.11 11.58 19.46
N ARG A 226 28.13 12.08 20.16
CA ARG A 226 29.50 12.14 19.62
C ARG A 226 30.04 10.77 19.22
N ARG A 227 29.71 9.72 19.98
CA ARG A 227 30.13 8.33 19.71
C ARG A 227 29.43 7.79 18.47
N GLU A 228 28.12 7.98 18.37
CA GLU A 228 27.34 7.56 17.21
C GLU A 228 27.78 8.31 15.94
N ALA A 229 28.04 9.63 16.03
CA ALA A 229 28.52 10.42 14.90
C ALA A 229 29.90 9.97 14.43
N ALA A 230 30.82 9.68 15.36
CA ALA A 230 32.15 9.17 15.04
C ALA A 230 32.12 7.79 14.35
N TRP A 231 31.11 6.97 14.63
CA TRP A 231 30.98 5.63 14.05
C TRP A 231 30.12 5.62 12.77
N LEU A 232 28.93 6.23 12.77
CA LEU A 232 28.03 6.29 11.62
C LEU A 232 28.47 7.30 10.55
N GLY A 233 29.11 8.40 10.95
CA GLY A 233 29.54 9.47 10.03
C GLY A 233 30.41 8.95 8.89
N PRO A 234 31.50 8.22 9.17
CA PRO A 234 32.33 7.61 8.13
C PRO A 234 31.60 6.58 7.25
N ILE A 235 30.63 5.84 7.80
CA ILE A 235 29.83 4.87 7.05
C ILE A 235 28.94 5.60 6.04
N VAL A 236 28.19 6.61 6.49
CA VAL A 236 27.32 7.43 5.64
C VAL A 236 28.13 8.15 4.57
N ALA A 237 29.31 8.69 4.93
CA ALA A 237 30.19 9.39 3.99
C ALA A 237 30.71 8.46 2.87
N ASP A 238 31.15 7.24 3.22
CA ASP A 238 31.58 6.23 2.23
C ASP A 238 30.40 5.83 1.31
N VAL A 239 29.23 5.55 1.91
CA VAL A 239 28.02 5.21 1.13
C VAL A 239 27.64 6.34 0.18
N ALA A 240 27.61 7.58 0.67
CA ALA A 240 27.31 8.76 -0.11
C ALA A 240 28.28 8.94 -1.28
N ALA A 241 29.59 8.77 -1.03
CA ALA A 241 30.62 8.91 -2.04
C ALA A 241 30.48 7.87 -3.15
N ARG A 242 30.28 6.58 -2.80
CA ARG A 242 30.08 5.51 -3.78
C ARG A 242 28.79 5.66 -4.58
N MET A 243 27.75 6.18 -3.95
CA MET A 243 26.49 6.50 -4.63
C MET A 243 26.53 7.82 -5.41
N GLY A 244 27.64 8.57 -5.38
CA GLY A 244 27.79 9.86 -6.06
C GLY A 244 26.81 10.92 -5.57
N LEU A 245 26.46 10.91 -4.28
CA LEU A 245 25.55 11.88 -3.68
C LEU A 245 26.28 13.19 -3.36
N ARG A 246 25.80 14.30 -3.93
CA ARG A 246 26.34 15.65 -3.67
C ARG A 246 25.77 16.30 -2.42
N THR A 247 24.57 15.90 -2.03
CA THR A 247 23.86 16.38 -0.85
C THR A 247 23.33 15.19 -0.08
N LEU A 248 23.22 15.35 1.24
CA LEU A 248 22.74 14.30 2.12
C LEU A 248 21.57 14.76 2.99
N PRO A 249 20.62 13.85 3.27
CA PRO A 249 19.65 14.06 4.33
C PRO A 249 20.37 14.04 5.69
N ARG A 250 19.78 14.74 6.67
CA ARG A 250 20.29 14.70 8.04
C ARG A 250 19.99 13.33 8.66
N LEU A 251 21.02 12.65 9.16
CA LEU A 251 20.83 11.42 9.93
C LEU A 251 20.37 11.75 11.37
N LEU A 252 19.37 11.03 11.85
CA LEU A 252 18.88 11.04 13.23
C LEU A 252 18.83 9.62 13.78
N VAL A 253 18.88 9.50 15.10
CA VAL A 253 18.72 8.23 15.82
C VAL A 253 17.43 8.26 16.63
N ASP A 254 16.72 7.14 16.62
CA ASP A 254 15.54 6.89 17.44
C ASP A 254 15.86 5.76 18.43
N ASP A 255 15.74 6.00 19.74
CA ASP A 255 16.16 5.07 20.80
C ASP A 255 15.26 3.84 20.96
N ARG A 256 14.26 3.70 20.08
CA ARG A 256 13.37 2.54 20.02
C ARG A 256 14.12 1.23 19.72
N ARG A 257 13.68 0.16 20.39
CA ARG A 257 14.21 -1.20 20.21
C ARG A 257 13.61 -1.92 19.01
N GLU A 258 12.53 -1.39 18.41
CA GLU A 258 12.04 -1.96 17.16
C GLU A 258 13.04 -1.69 16.02
N PRO A 259 13.52 -2.72 15.32
CA PRO A 259 14.46 -2.58 14.22
C PRO A 259 13.81 -1.84 13.05
N ASN A 260 14.34 -0.66 12.71
CA ASN A 260 13.85 0.17 11.62
C ASN A 260 14.92 1.12 11.08
N ALA A 261 14.88 1.39 9.79
CA ALA A 261 15.47 2.58 9.19
C ALA A 261 14.48 3.16 8.17
N SER A 262 14.42 4.49 8.04
CA SER A 262 13.50 5.12 7.09
C SER A 262 14.01 6.46 6.59
N ALA A 263 13.91 6.66 5.28
CA ALA A 263 14.08 7.93 4.61
C ALA A 263 12.82 8.81 4.71
N TYR A 264 13.04 10.07 5.07
CA TYR A 264 12.07 11.17 5.03
C TYR A 264 12.49 12.17 3.94
N VAL A 265 11.82 13.32 3.83
CA VAL A 265 12.13 14.25 2.73
C VAL A 265 13.51 14.88 2.91
N ARG A 266 13.89 15.22 4.16
CA ARG A 266 15.17 15.87 4.47
C ARG A 266 16.00 15.14 5.54
N HIS A 267 15.52 14.01 6.03
CA HIS A 267 16.15 13.23 7.09
C HIS A 267 16.19 11.75 6.74
N VAL A 268 17.14 11.02 7.33
CA VAL A 268 17.09 9.57 7.46
C VAL A 268 17.10 9.29 8.96
N VAL A 269 16.25 8.38 9.41
CA VAL A 269 16.18 7.98 10.82
C VAL A 269 16.54 6.51 10.92
N ILE A 270 17.49 6.20 11.80
CA ILE A 270 17.86 4.83 12.14
C ILE A 270 17.48 4.53 13.59
N ASN A 271 16.82 3.41 13.82
CA ASN A 271 16.47 2.98 15.16
C ASN A 271 17.65 2.28 15.83
N TYR A 272 17.80 2.50 17.13
CA TYR A 272 18.78 1.80 17.96
C TYR A 272 18.60 0.27 17.90
N GLY A 273 17.35 -0.21 17.88
CA GLY A 273 17.05 -1.63 17.73
C GLY A 273 17.56 -2.26 16.42
N LEU A 274 17.68 -1.48 15.34
CA LEU A 274 18.27 -2.00 14.10
C LEU A 274 19.77 -2.21 14.28
N LEU A 275 20.45 -1.27 14.91
CA LEU A 275 21.89 -1.36 15.17
C LEU A 275 22.21 -2.54 16.08
N GLU A 276 21.42 -2.75 17.14
CA GLU A 276 21.54 -3.93 18.01
C GLU A 276 21.30 -5.23 17.22
N GLN A 277 20.27 -5.28 16.37
CA GLN A 277 19.96 -6.50 15.61
C GLN A 277 21.00 -6.83 14.54
N LEU A 278 21.67 -5.83 13.97
CA LEU A 278 22.78 -6.04 13.03
C LEU A 278 24.12 -6.20 13.75
N ASP A 279 24.13 -6.29 15.09
CA ASP A 279 25.33 -6.37 15.94
C ASP A 279 26.39 -5.31 15.62
N TYR A 280 25.93 -4.11 15.24
CA TYR A 280 26.81 -3.01 14.80
C TYR A 280 27.78 -3.41 13.67
N ASP A 281 27.40 -4.38 12.84
CA ASP A 281 28.18 -4.78 11.66
C ASP A 281 28.17 -3.63 10.65
N ARG A 282 29.37 -3.15 10.33
CA ARG A 282 29.58 -1.99 9.46
C ARG A 282 29.00 -2.21 8.06
N ASP A 283 29.17 -3.39 7.48
CA ASP A 283 28.78 -3.66 6.10
C ASP A 283 27.26 -3.83 5.99
N GLN A 284 26.64 -4.46 6.99
CA GLN A 284 25.19 -4.60 7.07
C GLN A 284 24.51 -3.24 7.26
N VAL A 285 25.01 -2.41 8.17
CA VAL A 285 24.50 -1.05 8.39
C VAL A 285 24.72 -0.17 7.17
N ALA A 286 25.87 -0.27 6.50
CA ALA A 286 26.12 0.41 5.22
C ALA A 286 25.13 -0.03 4.13
N GLY A 287 24.81 -1.33 4.06
CA GLY A 287 23.79 -1.88 3.17
C GLY A 287 22.42 -1.27 3.37
N VAL A 288 21.94 -1.19 4.61
CA VAL A 288 20.64 -0.57 4.94
C VAL A 288 20.66 0.93 4.67
N LEU A 289 21.73 1.64 5.05
CA LEU A 289 21.85 3.07 4.77
C LEU A 289 21.90 3.38 3.26
N ALA A 290 22.57 2.54 2.46
CA ALA A 290 22.59 2.67 1.01
C ALA A 290 21.19 2.50 0.41
N HIS A 291 20.41 1.54 0.93
CA HIS A 291 19.01 1.34 0.54
C HIS A 291 18.15 2.58 0.89
N GLU A 292 18.24 3.11 2.12
CA GLU A 292 17.50 4.32 2.52
C GLU A 292 17.89 5.56 1.71
N LEU A 293 19.19 5.73 1.45
CA LEU A 293 19.67 6.83 0.61
C LEU A 293 19.22 6.68 -0.83
N ALA A 294 18.98 5.46 -1.33
CA ALA A 294 18.40 5.25 -2.64
C ALA A 294 16.94 5.72 -2.69
N HIS A 295 16.14 5.45 -1.64
CA HIS A 295 14.78 5.99 -1.50
C HIS A 295 14.77 7.53 -1.42
N TRP A 296 15.68 8.10 -0.63
CA TRP A 296 15.81 9.55 -0.50
C TRP A 296 16.18 10.20 -1.84
N ARG A 297 17.24 9.71 -2.52
CA ARG A 297 17.69 10.22 -3.82
C ARG A 297 16.58 10.18 -4.86
N ALA A 298 15.75 9.14 -4.79
CA ALA A 298 14.64 8.93 -5.69
C ALA A 298 13.42 9.82 -5.45
N GLY A 299 13.32 10.45 -4.28
CA GLY A 299 12.16 11.22 -3.86
C GLY A 299 10.96 10.38 -3.45
N ASP A 300 11.16 9.12 -3.05
CA ASP A 300 10.05 8.25 -2.63
C ASP A 300 9.28 8.83 -1.41
N PRO A 301 9.94 9.44 -0.40
CA PRO A 301 9.24 10.13 0.69
C PRO A 301 8.42 11.35 0.21
N VAL A 302 8.88 12.05 -0.84
CA VAL A 302 8.14 13.17 -1.45
C VAL A 302 6.90 12.65 -2.17
N ALA A 303 7.03 11.57 -2.95
CA ALA A 303 5.92 10.94 -3.64
C ALA A 303 4.86 10.42 -2.65
N MET A 304 5.29 9.84 -1.53
CA MET A 304 4.40 9.39 -0.47
C MET A 304 3.64 10.57 0.18
N ALA A 305 4.35 11.63 0.57
CA ALA A 305 3.73 12.82 1.15
C ALA A 305 2.74 13.49 0.18
N TRP A 306 3.08 13.56 -1.10
CA TRP A 306 2.19 14.04 -2.15
C TRP A 306 0.93 13.18 -2.29
N ALA A 307 1.06 11.86 -2.34
CA ALA A 307 -0.07 10.95 -2.44
C ALA A 307 -1.04 11.08 -1.23
N ARG A 308 -0.50 11.23 -0.01
CA ARG A 308 -1.32 11.51 1.18
C ARG A 308 -2.05 12.84 1.09
N GLY A 309 -1.35 13.89 0.63
CA GLY A 309 -1.93 15.21 0.49
C GLY A 309 -3.06 15.27 -0.54
N VAL A 310 -2.86 14.66 -1.71
CA VAL A 310 -3.91 14.59 -2.74
C VAL A 310 -5.11 13.79 -2.25
N ALA A 311 -4.89 12.72 -1.46
CA ALA A 311 -5.96 11.91 -0.88
C ALA A 311 -6.36 12.36 0.55
N LEU A 312 -6.08 13.61 0.96
CA LEU A 312 -6.07 14.01 2.37
C LEU A 312 -7.35 13.65 3.16
N PRO A 313 -8.58 13.92 2.69
CA PRO A 313 -9.79 13.57 3.43
C PRO A 313 -9.88 12.05 3.71
N LEU A 314 -9.59 11.24 2.69
CA LEU A 314 -9.59 9.78 2.81
C LEU A 314 -8.47 9.28 3.72
N TYR A 315 -7.28 9.86 3.58
CA TYR A 315 -6.12 9.56 4.43
C TYR A 315 -6.44 9.81 5.90
N LEU A 316 -6.99 10.97 6.25
CA LEU A 316 -7.33 11.33 7.63
C LEU A 316 -8.37 10.39 8.23
N LEU A 317 -9.42 10.03 7.48
CA LEU A 317 -10.44 9.09 7.93
C LEU A 317 -9.87 7.68 8.14
N TYR A 318 -9.01 7.22 7.22
CA TYR A 318 -8.37 5.91 7.34
C TYR A 318 -7.43 5.85 8.54
N GLU A 319 -6.59 6.88 8.70
CA GLU A 319 -5.66 7.00 9.82
C GLU A 319 -6.40 7.08 11.17
N LEU A 320 -7.53 7.80 11.24
CA LEU A 320 -8.39 7.81 12.41
C LEU A 320 -8.96 6.42 12.72
N ALA A 321 -9.53 5.73 11.72
CA ALA A 321 -10.08 4.39 11.88
C ALA A 321 -9.03 3.42 12.43
N ASP A 322 -7.85 3.45 11.84
CA ASP A 322 -6.73 2.58 12.16
C ASP A 322 -6.14 2.87 13.56
N ARG A 323 -6.05 4.15 13.97
CA ARG A 323 -5.68 4.54 15.35
C ARG A 323 -6.69 4.03 16.37
N LEU A 324 -7.97 4.20 16.11
CA LEU A 324 -9.02 3.73 17.02
C LEU A 324 -9.02 2.20 17.11
N LEU A 325 -8.84 1.49 16.00
CA LEU A 325 -8.81 0.01 15.97
C LEU A 325 -7.60 -0.62 16.66
N ARG A 326 -6.50 0.12 16.88
CA ARG A 326 -5.31 -0.41 17.57
C ARG A 326 -5.34 -0.31 19.09
N GLY A 327 -6.12 0.62 19.64
CA GLY A 327 -5.97 1.02 21.05
C GLY A 327 -7.26 1.16 21.82
N SER A 328 -8.38 0.61 21.32
CA SER A 328 -9.68 0.82 21.94
C SER A 328 -10.39 -0.45 22.39
N SER A 329 -11.51 -0.27 23.08
CA SER A 329 -12.32 -1.36 23.60
C SER A 329 -13.08 -2.07 22.47
N ARG A 330 -13.50 -3.32 22.71
CA ARG A 330 -14.34 -4.09 21.77
C ARG A 330 -15.57 -3.32 21.23
N PRO A 331 -16.34 -2.57 22.03
CA PRO A 331 -17.47 -1.79 21.49
C PRO A 331 -17.01 -0.67 20.55
N LEU A 332 -15.90 0.03 20.84
CA LEU A 332 -15.38 1.04 19.93
C LEU A 332 -14.84 0.42 18.63
N HIS A 333 -14.22 -0.77 18.70
CA HIS A 333 -13.82 -1.53 17.50
C HIS A 333 -15.02 -1.82 16.60
N PHE A 334 -16.13 -2.26 17.20
CA PHE A 334 -17.36 -2.53 16.47
C PHE A 334 -17.90 -1.25 15.84
N ALA A 335 -18.02 -0.16 16.61
CA ALA A 335 -18.50 1.13 16.11
C ALA A 335 -17.65 1.67 14.94
N VAL A 336 -16.32 1.63 15.06
CA VAL A 336 -15.40 2.05 13.99
C VAL A 336 -15.56 1.18 12.75
N ARG A 337 -15.68 -0.14 12.90
CA ARG A 337 -15.93 -1.03 11.76
C ARG A 337 -17.27 -0.73 11.11
N VAL A 338 -18.34 -0.52 11.87
CA VAL A 338 -19.66 -0.21 11.30
C VAL A 338 -19.70 1.16 10.63
N LEU A 339 -19.02 2.16 11.18
CA LEU A 339 -19.07 3.53 10.65
C LEU A 339 -18.08 3.76 9.50
N LEU A 340 -16.86 3.22 9.61
CA LEU A 340 -15.76 3.51 8.69
C LEU A 340 -15.41 2.34 7.77
N TRP A 341 -16.16 1.23 7.76
CA TRP A 341 -15.90 0.15 6.79
C TRP A 341 -15.87 0.61 5.32
N PRO A 342 -16.67 1.58 4.83
CA PRO A 342 -16.60 1.96 3.41
C PRO A 342 -15.25 2.60 3.07
N VAL A 343 -14.69 3.37 4.00
CA VAL A 343 -13.33 3.94 3.89
C VAL A 343 -12.30 2.82 3.92
N LEU A 344 -12.39 1.90 4.88
CA LEU A 344 -11.46 0.77 5.00
C LEU A 344 -11.46 -0.11 3.75
N VAL A 345 -12.64 -0.42 3.21
CA VAL A 345 -12.83 -1.20 1.97
C VAL A 345 -12.28 -0.44 0.77
N THR A 346 -12.58 0.85 0.64
CA THR A 346 -12.08 1.70 -0.44
C THR A 346 -10.55 1.71 -0.46
N VAL A 347 -9.91 1.95 0.69
CA VAL A 347 -8.45 1.97 0.76
C VAL A 347 -7.87 0.59 0.46
N ARG A 348 -8.38 -0.47 1.11
CA ARG A 348 -7.82 -1.83 1.00
C ARG A 348 -7.97 -2.44 -0.40
N TYR A 349 -9.12 -2.25 -1.04
CA TYR A 349 -9.46 -2.95 -2.28
C TYR A 349 -9.41 -2.08 -3.53
N LEU A 350 -9.35 -0.75 -3.41
CA LEU A 350 -9.23 0.15 -4.57
C LEU A 350 -7.88 0.89 -4.57
N VAL A 351 -7.54 1.58 -3.49
CA VAL A 351 -6.34 2.44 -3.47
C VAL A 351 -5.05 1.62 -3.39
N VAL A 352 -4.95 0.69 -2.43
CA VAL A 352 -3.73 -0.10 -2.19
C VAL A 352 -3.32 -0.91 -3.42
N PRO A 353 -4.21 -1.67 -4.10
CA PRO A 353 -3.81 -2.48 -5.26
C PRO A 353 -3.25 -1.67 -6.42
N VAL A 354 -3.80 -0.47 -6.68
CA VAL A 354 -3.32 0.41 -7.76
C VAL A 354 -1.91 0.92 -7.49
N GLN A 355 -1.56 1.11 -6.21
CA GLN A 355 -0.25 1.60 -5.79
C GLN A 355 0.77 0.48 -5.56
N ALA A 356 0.32 -0.75 -5.35
CA ALA A 356 1.15 -1.89 -4.95
C ALA A 356 2.32 -2.17 -5.89
N ARG A 357 2.10 -2.03 -7.21
CA ARG A 357 3.15 -2.28 -8.20
C ARG A 357 4.29 -1.27 -8.07
N LEU A 358 3.96 0.00 -7.87
CA LEU A 358 4.94 1.08 -7.81
C LEU A 358 5.80 0.97 -6.55
N TRP A 359 5.20 0.71 -5.40
CA TRP A 359 5.94 0.56 -4.15
C TRP A 359 6.85 -0.67 -4.17
N ARG A 360 6.40 -1.80 -4.75
CA ARG A 360 7.29 -2.96 -4.99
C ARG A 360 8.48 -2.61 -5.89
N GLN A 361 8.24 -1.88 -6.97
CA GLN A 361 9.32 -1.45 -7.86
C GLN A 361 10.29 -0.48 -7.18
N ALA A 362 9.81 0.37 -6.27
CA ALA A 362 10.66 1.28 -5.51
C ALA A 362 11.67 0.52 -4.64
N GLU A 363 11.22 -0.52 -3.93
CA GLU A 363 12.08 -1.40 -3.11
C GLU A 363 13.15 -2.10 -3.94
N TYR A 364 12.73 -2.81 -4.97
CA TYR A 364 13.66 -3.56 -5.80
C TYR A 364 14.70 -2.67 -6.47
N ARG A 365 14.32 -1.43 -6.79
CA ARG A 365 15.25 -0.44 -7.30
C ARG A 365 16.20 0.05 -6.20
N ALA A 366 15.71 0.30 -4.98
CA ALA A 366 16.58 0.69 -3.87
C ALA A 366 17.62 -0.40 -3.57
N ASP A 367 17.20 -1.67 -3.55
CA ASP A 367 18.08 -2.84 -3.43
C ASP A 367 19.12 -2.90 -4.55
N ALA A 368 18.68 -2.74 -5.81
CA ALA A 368 19.57 -2.77 -6.96
C ALA A 368 20.58 -1.62 -6.96
N VAL A 369 20.18 -0.42 -6.52
CA VAL A 369 21.06 0.74 -6.40
C VAL A 369 22.08 0.53 -5.28
N ALA A 370 21.67 0.00 -4.13
CA ALA A 370 22.58 -0.34 -3.04
C ALA A 370 23.60 -1.41 -3.47
N ALA A 371 23.14 -2.43 -4.20
CA ALA A 371 24.01 -3.47 -4.76
C ALA A 371 25.00 -2.90 -5.79
N ALA A 372 24.54 -2.05 -6.70
CA ALA A 372 25.40 -1.40 -7.70
C ALA A 372 26.44 -0.46 -7.08
N ALA A 373 26.16 0.11 -5.90
CA ALA A 373 27.11 0.90 -5.12
C ALA A 373 28.13 0.04 -4.33
N GLY A 374 28.05 -1.28 -4.42
CA GLY A 374 28.95 -2.21 -3.75
C GLY A 374 28.51 -2.64 -2.35
N TYR A 375 27.29 -2.30 -1.93
CA TYR A 375 26.75 -2.65 -0.60
C TYR A 375 25.75 -3.81 -0.62
N GLY A 376 25.68 -4.55 -1.74
CA GLY A 376 24.74 -5.66 -1.93
C GLY A 376 24.95 -6.79 -0.94
N ALA A 377 26.21 -7.15 -0.66
CA ALA A 377 26.53 -8.24 0.28
C ALA A 377 26.09 -7.91 1.72
N GLY A 378 26.34 -6.68 2.17
CA GLY A 378 25.90 -6.19 3.48
C GLY A 378 24.38 -6.11 3.58
N LEU A 379 23.71 -5.59 2.54
CA LEU A 379 22.25 -5.54 2.48
C LEU A 379 21.62 -6.94 2.50
N ARG A 380 22.19 -7.90 1.75
CA ARG A 380 21.75 -9.30 1.75
C ARG A 380 21.88 -9.92 3.14
N ALA A 381 23.02 -9.71 3.81
CA ALA A 381 23.22 -10.17 5.18
C ALA A 381 22.18 -9.54 6.13
N ALA A 382 21.95 -8.24 6.07
CA ALA A 382 20.93 -7.56 6.86
C ALA A 382 19.52 -8.13 6.62
N LEU A 383 19.12 -8.29 5.36
CA LEU A 383 17.82 -8.86 4.99
C LEU A 383 17.65 -10.32 5.45
N SER A 384 18.73 -11.09 5.53
CA SER A 384 18.69 -12.47 6.05
C SER A 384 18.35 -12.54 7.55
N TYR A 385 18.65 -11.48 8.31
CA TYR A 385 18.32 -11.38 9.74
C TYR A 385 16.94 -10.77 9.97
N LEU A 386 16.52 -9.88 9.08
CA LEU A 386 15.27 -9.14 9.18
C LEU A 386 14.16 -9.96 8.51
N ARG A 387 13.49 -10.85 9.27
CA ARG A 387 12.39 -11.70 8.75
C ARG A 387 11.16 -10.92 8.28
N HIS A 388 11.00 -9.68 8.74
CA HIS A 388 10.02 -8.72 8.27
C HIS A 388 10.75 -7.50 7.73
N SER A 389 10.20 -6.82 6.71
CA SER A 389 10.75 -5.57 6.18
C SER A 389 11.08 -4.63 7.35
N PHE A 390 12.27 -4.01 7.33
CA PHE A 390 12.68 -3.06 8.38
C PHE A 390 11.89 -1.74 8.34
N ASP A 391 10.77 -1.67 7.61
CA ASP A 391 9.89 -0.51 7.59
C ASP A 391 9.26 -0.17 8.95
N GLY A 392 9.33 -1.10 9.91
CA GLY A 392 8.67 -1.01 11.22
C GLY A 392 7.18 -0.63 11.14
N ASP A 393 6.55 -0.39 12.29
CA ASP A 393 5.12 -0.06 12.34
C ASP A 393 4.91 1.40 11.90
N ARG A 394 4.74 1.61 10.58
CA ARG A 394 4.31 2.89 10.00
C ARG A 394 2.82 3.15 10.30
N SER A 395 2.39 4.41 10.19
CA SER A 395 0.98 4.79 10.44
C SER A 395 0.04 4.09 9.45
N GLY A 396 -1.25 3.98 9.79
CA GLY A 396 -2.22 3.12 9.10
C GLY A 396 -2.14 3.13 7.59
N TRP A 397 -2.26 4.32 7.00
CA TRP A 397 -2.25 4.48 5.54
C TRP A 397 -0.94 3.98 4.93
N ASP A 398 0.19 4.39 5.51
CA ASP A 398 1.50 3.97 5.04
C ASP A 398 1.63 2.48 5.13
N ARG A 399 1.29 1.90 6.28
CA ARG A 399 1.28 0.46 6.48
C ARG A 399 0.37 -0.25 5.49
N ALA A 400 -0.78 0.31 5.12
CA ALA A 400 -1.69 -0.30 4.15
C ALA A 400 -1.10 -0.29 2.73
N VAL A 401 -0.54 0.85 2.32
CA VAL A 401 0.09 1.03 1.01
C VAL A 401 1.38 0.21 0.90
N LEU A 402 2.16 0.17 1.97
CA LEU A 402 3.45 -0.49 2.08
C LEU A 402 3.34 -1.96 2.52
N ALA A 403 2.19 -2.44 2.99
CA ALA A 403 1.94 -3.89 3.13
C ALA A 403 2.06 -4.64 1.80
N THR A 404 2.22 -3.90 0.70
CA THR A 404 2.52 -4.41 -0.63
C THR A 404 4.01 -4.56 -0.90
N HIS A 405 4.92 -4.21 0.02
CA HIS A 405 6.36 -4.47 -0.09
C HIS A 405 6.58 -5.93 -0.48
N PRO A 406 7.55 -6.20 -1.37
CA PRO A 406 7.85 -7.56 -1.74
C PRO A 406 8.40 -8.30 -0.51
N PRO A 407 8.03 -9.58 -0.31
CA PRO A 407 8.62 -10.42 0.72
C PRO A 407 10.15 -10.35 0.69
N ASN A 408 10.79 -10.32 1.85
CA ASN A 408 12.26 -10.20 1.95
C ASN A 408 12.97 -11.32 1.20
N GLU A 409 12.44 -12.54 1.20
CA GLU A 409 12.98 -13.64 0.39
C GLU A 409 13.03 -13.32 -1.12
N LEU A 410 12.01 -12.64 -1.67
CA LEU A 410 12.03 -12.23 -3.07
C LEU A 410 12.99 -11.07 -3.35
N ARG A 411 13.36 -10.30 -2.32
CA ARG A 411 14.41 -9.27 -2.41
C ARG A 411 15.78 -9.92 -2.36
N LEU A 412 15.99 -10.85 -1.42
CA LEU A 412 17.19 -11.68 -1.29
C LEU A 412 17.50 -12.43 -2.58
N GLU A 413 16.51 -13.16 -3.12
CA GLU A 413 16.64 -13.89 -4.39
C GLU A 413 17.16 -12.99 -5.52
N ARG A 414 16.74 -11.71 -5.56
CA ARG A 414 17.19 -10.75 -6.58
C ARG A 414 18.59 -10.23 -6.34
N LEU A 415 18.98 -10.04 -5.09
CA LEU A 415 20.34 -9.64 -4.69
C LEU A 415 21.34 -10.78 -4.90
N GLU A 416 20.89 -12.03 -4.78
CA GLU A 416 21.69 -13.26 -4.94
C GLU A 416 21.85 -13.71 -6.39
N ARG A 417 21.25 -13.02 -7.37
CA ARG A 417 21.35 -13.43 -8.78
C ARG A 417 22.81 -13.44 -9.26
N GLY A 418 23.37 -14.64 -9.36
CA GLY A 418 24.76 -14.91 -9.73
C GLY A 418 25.59 -15.62 -8.66
N GLU A 419 25.04 -15.79 -7.45
CA GLU A 419 25.64 -16.49 -6.31
C GLU A 419 24.75 -17.70 -5.92
N HIS A 420 25.29 -18.65 -5.15
CA HIS A 420 24.48 -19.73 -4.60
C HIS A 420 23.52 -19.18 -3.52
N PRO A 421 22.27 -19.67 -3.45
CA PRO A 421 21.31 -19.22 -2.44
C PRO A 421 21.89 -19.39 -1.05
N ALA A 422 21.84 -18.33 -0.23
CA ALA A 422 22.22 -18.47 1.17
C ALA A 422 21.18 -19.37 1.87
N PRO A 423 21.59 -20.30 2.75
CA PRO A 423 20.63 -21.10 3.50
C PRO A 423 19.77 -20.20 4.40
N LEU A 424 18.48 -20.53 4.52
CA LEU A 424 17.58 -19.87 5.46
C LEU A 424 18.20 -19.93 6.87
N ARG A 425 18.48 -18.77 7.46
CA ARG A 425 19.06 -18.67 8.79
C ARG A 425 17.97 -18.86 9.84
N GLU A 426 17.56 -20.12 10.03
CA GLU A 426 16.50 -20.48 10.98
C GLU A 426 16.94 -20.36 12.45
N ASP A 427 18.23 -20.60 12.71
CA ASP A 427 18.78 -20.85 14.05
C ASP A 427 19.63 -19.68 14.60
N HIS A 428 19.65 -18.53 13.92
CA HIS A 428 20.56 -17.45 14.32
C HIS A 428 20.11 -16.85 15.67
N PRO A 429 21.04 -16.60 16.63
CA PRO A 429 20.69 -15.99 17.92
C PRO A 429 20.00 -14.63 17.80
N LEU A 430 20.25 -13.89 16.71
CA LEU A 430 19.58 -12.61 16.38
C LEU A 430 18.14 -12.76 15.85
N THR A 431 17.70 -13.98 15.59
CA THR A 431 16.29 -14.31 15.29
C THR A 431 15.45 -14.47 16.55
N ARG A 432 16.11 -14.73 17.71
CA ARG A 432 15.43 -14.73 19.01
C ARG A 432 15.21 -13.28 19.39
N ALA A 433 13.96 -12.83 19.16
CA ALA A 433 13.32 -11.71 19.80
C ALA A 433 14.15 -11.13 20.96
N LEU A 434 14.69 -9.91 20.77
CA LEU A 434 15.29 -9.16 21.87
C LEU A 434 14.32 -9.22 23.07
N PRO A 435 14.80 -9.47 24.31
CA PRO A 435 13.92 -9.55 25.48
C PRO A 435 13.03 -8.29 25.56
N GLY A 436 11.70 -8.47 25.41
CA GLY A 436 10.73 -7.37 25.33
C GLY A 436 10.08 -7.14 23.96
N TRP A 437 10.51 -7.86 22.91
CA TRP A 437 9.82 -7.89 21.62
C TRP A 437 8.56 -8.76 21.74
N SER A 438 7.43 -8.16 22.07
CA SER A 438 6.15 -8.77 21.71
C SER A 438 6.00 -8.63 20.20
N ASP A 439 5.56 -9.67 19.50
CA ASP A 439 5.08 -9.64 18.09
C ASP A 439 4.03 -8.55 17.79
N ARG A 440 3.65 -7.77 18.81
CA ARG A 440 2.85 -6.56 18.74
C ARG A 440 3.77 -5.37 19.03
N SER A 441 3.96 -4.53 18.02
CA SER A 441 4.44 -3.16 18.19
C SER A 441 3.69 -2.51 19.36
N THR A 442 4.43 -2.02 20.36
CA THR A 442 3.85 -1.29 21.50
C THR A 442 3.78 0.22 21.25
N VAL A 443 4.18 0.69 20.05
CA VAL A 443 4.47 2.11 19.82
C VAL A 443 3.73 2.72 18.63
N ARG A 444 3.02 3.79 18.95
CA ARG A 444 2.21 4.65 18.07
C ARG A 444 3.10 5.51 17.17
N LYS A 445 2.95 5.37 15.85
CA LYS A 445 3.34 6.38 14.87
C LYS A 445 2.08 6.99 14.26
N GLY A 446 1.85 8.27 14.52
CA GLY A 446 0.72 9.01 13.98
C GLY A 446 0.60 10.41 14.57
N TRP A 447 0.89 11.41 13.75
CA TRP A 447 0.16 12.69 13.78
C TRP A 447 -0.57 12.80 12.45
#